data_AF-A7TBG0-F1
#
_entry.id   AF-A7TBG0-F1
#
_cell.length_a   1.000
_cell.length_b   1.000
_cell.length_c   1.000
_cell.angle_alpha   90.00
_cell.angle_beta   90.00
_cell.angle_gamma   90.00
#
_symmetry.space_group_name_H-M   'P 1'
#
loop_
_entity.id
_entity.type
_entity.pdbx_description
1 polymer ?
#
loop_
_entity_poly.entity_id
_entity_poly.type
_entity_poly.pdbx_seq_one_letter_code
_entity_poly.pdbx_strand_id
1 'polypeptide(L)'
;SGLGYQSSSISFLFTLCNKNGYRPEKLPLRDPLDEYAIWDDTRYGPVFGSFGDLFIVDNAGGNEGSYTWSQTYARPQGAPSDGECDVFAGKYRFTPDEMEVFHEVVD
;
A
#
# COMPACT_ATOMS: atom_id res chain seq x y z
N SER A 1 7.74 16.84 -9.52
CA SER A 1 6.58 16.97 -8.65
C SER A 1 5.38 16.44 -9.39
N GLY A 2 4.97 15.19 -9.11
CA GLY A 2 3.63 14.75 -9.49
C GLY A 2 2.59 15.56 -8.70
N LEU A 3 1.46 15.84 -9.33
CA LEU A 3 0.33 16.52 -8.71
C LEU A 3 -0.91 15.65 -8.91
N GLY A 4 -0.83 14.38 -8.49
CA GLY A 4 -1.97 13.49 -8.47
C GLY A 4 -1.67 12.04 -8.84
N TYR A 5 -2.67 11.40 -9.45
CA TYR A 5 -2.63 9.99 -9.79
C TYR A 5 -1.66 9.68 -10.92
N GLN A 6 -0.87 8.64 -10.71
CA GLN A 6 0.09 8.10 -11.64
C GLN A 6 -0.36 6.69 -12.04
N SER A 7 -0.40 6.44 -13.34
CA SER A 7 -0.69 5.12 -13.87
C SER A 7 0.49 4.17 -13.70
N SER A 8 0.18 2.89 -13.63
CA SER A 8 1.18 1.83 -13.62
C SER A 8 0.60 0.55 -14.20
N SER A 9 1.44 -0.24 -14.84
CA SER A 9 1.08 -1.59 -15.33
C SER A 9 1.86 -2.71 -14.66
N ILE A 10 2.79 -2.36 -13.77
CA ILE A 10 3.75 -3.30 -13.18
C ILE A 10 3.86 -3.18 -11.67
N SER A 11 3.23 -2.18 -11.04
CA SER A 11 3.25 -2.04 -9.59
C SER A 11 2.48 -3.17 -8.92
N PHE A 12 2.92 -3.51 -7.72
CA PHE A 12 2.28 -4.51 -6.87
C PHE A 12 2.54 -4.15 -5.41
N LEU A 13 1.60 -4.53 -4.54
CA LEU A 13 1.85 -4.63 -3.11
C LEU A 13 2.31 -6.04 -2.77
N PHE A 14 2.94 -6.22 -1.62
CA PHE A 14 3.27 -7.54 -1.13
C PHE A 14 3.24 -7.59 0.39
N THR A 15 3.04 -8.78 0.92
CA THR A 15 3.22 -9.09 2.34
C THR A 15 4.33 -10.13 2.47
N LEU A 16 5.15 -10.01 3.52
CA LEU A 16 6.19 -11.00 3.85
C LEU A 16 5.73 -11.86 5.02
N CYS A 17 5.49 -11.24 6.17
CA CYS A 17 4.98 -11.88 7.38
C CYS A 17 3.95 -10.95 8.01
N ASN A 18 2.83 -11.48 8.49
CA ASN A 18 1.89 -10.74 9.32
C ASN A 18 1.61 -11.51 10.62
N LYS A 19 1.19 -10.77 11.65
CA LYS A 19 0.91 -11.30 12.99
C LYS A 19 -0.29 -12.25 13.03
N ASN A 20 -1.13 -12.25 11.99
CA ASN A 20 -2.33 -13.07 11.88
C ASN A 20 -2.03 -14.45 11.23
N GLY A 21 -0.79 -14.70 10.81
CA GLY A 21 -0.34 -15.99 10.28
C GLY A 21 -0.63 -16.23 8.79
N TYR A 22 -1.00 -15.20 8.01
CA TYR A 22 -1.14 -15.38 6.56
C TYR A 22 0.22 -15.52 5.88
N ARG A 23 0.23 -16.27 4.77
CA ARG A 23 1.44 -16.51 3.97
C ARG A 23 1.88 -15.23 3.26
N PRO A 24 3.19 -15.09 2.93
CA PRO A 24 3.65 -14.06 2.02
C PRO A 24 2.87 -14.11 0.69
N GLU A 25 2.49 -12.94 0.18
CA GLU A 25 1.67 -12.83 -1.02
C GLU A 25 2.09 -11.62 -1.86
N LYS A 26 2.08 -11.77 -3.19
CA LYS A 26 2.26 -10.67 -4.15
C LYS A 26 0.88 -10.28 -4.70
N LEU A 27 0.56 -9.00 -4.61
CA LEU A 27 -0.73 -8.43 -4.94
C LEU A 27 -0.58 -7.48 -6.14
N PRO A 28 -0.72 -7.96 -7.38
CA PRO A 28 -0.67 -7.10 -8.56
C PRO A 28 -1.87 -6.15 -8.60
N LEU A 29 -1.84 -5.13 -9.45
CA LEU A 29 -3.03 -4.35 -9.79
C LEU A 29 -4.15 -5.26 -10.30
N ARG A 30 -5.40 -4.94 -9.95
CA ARG A 30 -6.58 -5.65 -10.50
C ARG A 30 -6.82 -5.27 -11.96
N ASP A 31 -6.60 -4.00 -12.29
CA ASP A 31 -6.58 -3.49 -13.65
C ASP A 31 -5.12 -3.21 -14.08
N PRO A 32 -4.59 -3.91 -15.09
CA PRO A 32 -3.22 -3.72 -15.57
C PRO A 32 -2.91 -2.33 -16.14
N LEU A 33 -3.89 -1.45 -16.35
CA LEU A 33 -3.67 -0.06 -16.78
C LEU A 33 -4.35 0.92 -15.82
N ASP A 34 -4.30 0.62 -14.52
CA ASP A 34 -4.91 1.47 -13.51
C ASP A 34 -4.23 2.85 -13.47
N GLU A 35 -5.01 3.87 -13.83
CA GLU A 35 -4.58 5.28 -13.80
C GLU A 35 -4.39 5.80 -12.36
N TYR A 36 -4.89 5.07 -11.37
CA TYR A 36 -4.93 5.42 -9.95
C TYR A 36 -4.00 4.54 -9.09
N ALA A 37 -2.97 3.95 -9.70
CA ALA A 37 -2.07 3.00 -9.03
C ALA A 37 -1.23 3.62 -7.91
N ILE A 38 -0.78 4.87 -8.08
CA ILE A 38 0.04 5.62 -7.13
C ILE A 38 -0.48 7.05 -7.09
N TRP A 39 -0.54 7.66 -5.91
CA TRP A 39 -0.83 9.08 -5.77
C TRP A 39 0.42 9.81 -5.27
N ASP A 40 0.96 10.69 -6.12
CA ASP A 40 2.13 11.52 -5.85
C ASP A 40 1.66 12.95 -5.53
N ASP A 41 1.61 13.28 -4.25
CA ASP A 41 1.31 14.62 -3.75
C ASP A 41 2.14 14.92 -2.49
N THR A 42 2.91 16.00 -2.57
CA THR A 42 3.80 16.49 -1.51
C THR A 42 3.12 16.82 -0.17
N ARG A 43 1.79 16.97 -0.15
CA ARG A 43 1.02 17.27 1.07
C ARG A 43 0.73 16.02 1.92
N TYR A 44 0.96 14.83 1.37
CA TYR A 44 0.75 13.55 2.04
C TYR A 44 2.05 12.74 2.02
N GLY A 45 2.09 11.65 2.78
CA GLY A 45 3.08 10.60 2.55
C GLY A 45 2.71 9.74 1.34
N PRO A 46 3.44 8.65 1.07
CA PRO A 46 3.21 7.81 -0.10
C PRO A 46 1.86 7.09 -0.02
N VAL A 47 1.15 7.07 -1.16
CA VAL A 47 -0.17 6.45 -1.30
C VAL A 47 -0.17 5.54 -2.53
N PHE A 48 -0.57 4.28 -2.31
CA PHE A 48 -0.72 3.28 -3.35
C PHE A 48 -2.19 2.87 -3.47
N GLY A 49 -2.76 2.97 -4.66
CA GLY A 49 -4.17 2.70 -4.95
C GLY A 49 -5.10 3.89 -4.67
N SER A 50 -6.28 3.91 -5.31
CA SER A 50 -7.17 5.09 -5.34
C SER A 50 -7.86 5.42 -4.01
N PHE A 51 -7.85 4.48 -3.07
CA PHE A 51 -8.36 4.64 -1.70
C PHE A 51 -7.26 4.57 -0.64
N GLY A 52 -5.99 4.44 -1.06
CA GLY A 52 -4.90 4.13 -0.15
C GLY A 52 -4.95 2.68 0.29
N ASP A 53 -4.85 1.74 -0.66
CA ASP A 53 -4.64 0.32 -0.34
C ASP A 53 -3.43 0.17 0.60
N LEU A 54 -2.41 1.00 0.38
CA LEU A 54 -1.43 1.35 1.38
C LEU A 54 -1.28 2.88 1.44
N PHE A 55 -1.71 3.48 2.56
CA PHE A 55 -1.53 4.90 2.85
C PHE A 55 -0.56 5.07 4.02
N ILE A 56 0.56 5.75 3.76
CA ILE A 56 1.48 6.17 4.81
C ILE A 56 1.31 7.67 4.99
N VAL A 57 0.93 8.07 6.20
CA VAL A 57 0.70 9.48 6.54
C VAL A 57 2.02 10.24 6.72
N ASP A 58 1.99 11.56 6.66
CA ASP A 58 3.12 12.38 7.04
C ASP A 58 3.47 12.18 8.53
N ASN A 59 4.75 12.30 8.88
CA ASN A 59 5.25 12.05 10.24
C ASN A 59 4.81 10.66 10.78
N ALA A 60 4.84 9.63 9.92
CA ALA A 60 4.22 8.32 10.18
C ALA A 60 4.69 7.64 11.47
N GLY A 61 5.94 7.82 11.89
CA GLY A 61 6.46 7.25 13.13
C GLY A 61 5.96 7.95 14.41
N GLY A 62 5.33 9.12 14.29
CA GLY A 62 4.83 9.91 15.42
C GLY A 62 3.31 9.85 15.60
N ASN A 63 2.58 9.12 14.75
CA ASN A 63 1.12 9.06 14.82
C ASN A 63 0.54 7.74 14.22
N GLU A 64 -0.76 7.48 14.44
CA GLU A 64 -1.47 6.28 13.98
C GLU A 64 -2.39 6.58 12.78
N GLY A 65 -1.99 7.51 11.93
CA GLY A 65 -2.77 7.96 10.78
C GLY A 65 -2.59 7.13 9.52
N SER A 66 -1.56 6.27 9.45
CA SER A 66 -1.37 5.37 8.32
C SER A 66 -2.44 4.29 8.32
N TYR A 67 -2.84 3.80 7.16
CA TYR A 67 -3.87 2.78 7.07
C TYR A 67 -3.72 1.90 5.83
N THR A 68 -4.43 0.76 5.84
CA THR A 68 -4.50 -0.15 4.70
C THR A 68 -5.92 -0.46 4.26
N TRP A 69 -6.12 -0.52 2.96
CA TRP A 69 -7.39 -0.81 2.31
C TRP A 69 -7.20 -1.89 1.24
N SER A 70 -8.28 -2.49 0.75
CA SER A 70 -8.21 -3.44 -0.37
C SER A 70 -9.21 -3.03 -1.43
N GLN A 71 -8.72 -2.52 -2.56
CA GLN A 71 -9.57 -2.13 -3.68
C GLN A 71 -8.86 -2.08 -5.04
N THR A 72 -7.70 -1.43 -5.13
CA THR A 72 -6.96 -1.21 -6.39
C THR A 72 -6.03 -2.39 -6.71
N TYR A 73 -5.27 -2.85 -5.73
CA TYR A 73 -4.44 -4.05 -5.83
C TYR A 73 -5.26 -5.29 -5.50
N ALA A 74 -4.78 -6.46 -5.93
CA ALA A 74 -5.42 -7.74 -5.67
C ALA A 74 -5.70 -7.89 -4.16
N ARG A 75 -6.89 -8.38 -3.83
CA ARG A 75 -7.28 -8.55 -2.43
C ARG A 75 -6.42 -9.64 -1.80
N PRO A 76 -5.78 -9.40 -0.64
CA PRO A 76 -5.03 -10.44 0.03
C PRO A 76 -5.94 -11.58 0.50
N GLN A 77 -5.44 -12.82 0.49
CA GLN A 77 -6.23 -14.02 0.83
C GLN A 77 -6.89 -13.93 2.23
N GLY A 78 -6.27 -13.19 3.16
CA GLY A 78 -6.77 -12.99 4.52
C GLY A 78 -7.87 -11.95 4.68
N ALA A 79 -8.10 -11.08 3.69
CA ALA A 79 -9.13 -10.05 3.78
C ALA A 79 -10.49 -10.62 3.34
N PRO A 80 -11.57 -10.51 4.13
CA PRO A 80 -12.86 -11.13 3.83
C PRO A 80 -13.60 -10.47 2.66
N SER A 81 -13.39 -9.17 2.45
CA SER A 81 -13.98 -8.35 1.39
C SER A 81 -13.05 -7.18 1.06
N ASP A 82 -13.42 -6.40 0.05
CA ASP A 82 -12.85 -5.06 -0.14
C ASP A 82 -13.28 -4.15 1.01
N GLY A 83 -12.43 -3.16 1.32
CA GLY A 83 -12.62 -2.31 2.50
C GLY A 83 -11.36 -2.16 3.34
N GLU A 84 -11.58 -1.80 4.61
CA GLU A 84 -10.54 -1.79 5.64
C GLU A 84 -9.84 -3.15 5.68
N CYS A 85 -8.51 -3.14 5.61
CA CYS A 85 -7.71 -4.35 5.55
C CYS A 85 -6.76 -4.39 6.74
N ASP A 86 -6.75 -5.49 7.49
CA ASP A 86 -5.84 -5.72 8.60
C ASP A 86 -4.68 -6.67 8.24
N VAL A 87 -4.68 -7.27 7.05
CA VAL A 87 -3.67 -8.27 6.65
C VAL A 87 -2.26 -7.69 6.60
N PHE A 88 -2.10 -6.42 6.21
CA PHE A 88 -0.80 -5.78 6.08
C PHE A 88 -0.17 -5.42 7.42
N ALA A 89 -0.95 -4.83 8.34
CA ALA A 89 -0.44 -4.25 9.59
C ALA A 89 -1.00 -4.89 10.87
N GLY A 90 -1.86 -5.90 10.75
CA GLY A 90 -2.59 -6.54 11.86
C GLY A 90 -3.81 -5.74 12.35
N LYS A 91 -4.04 -4.54 11.80
CA LYS A 91 -5.18 -3.64 12.06
C LYS A 91 -5.30 -2.62 10.93
N TYR A 92 -6.47 -1.98 10.81
CA TYR A 92 -6.74 -1.00 9.75
C TYR A 92 -5.82 0.23 9.82
N ARG A 93 -5.71 0.86 10.99
CA ARG A 93 -4.83 2.02 11.22
C ARG A 93 -3.58 1.61 11.97
N PHE A 94 -2.42 2.14 11.61
CA PHE A 94 -1.14 1.76 12.19
C PHE A 94 -0.12 2.90 12.22
N THR A 95 0.92 2.67 13.02
CA THR A 95 2.14 3.47 13.09
C THR A 95 3.26 2.59 12.54
N PRO A 96 3.91 2.94 11.42
CA PRO A 96 5.10 2.24 10.97
C PRO A 96 6.24 2.38 11.98
N ASP A 97 6.89 1.26 12.32
CA ASP A 97 8.08 1.27 13.17
C ASP A 97 9.33 1.72 12.38
N GLU A 98 9.42 1.30 11.12
CA GLU A 98 10.53 1.57 10.21
C GLU A 98 10.02 1.67 8.76
N MET A 99 10.73 2.43 7.92
CA MET A 99 10.47 2.51 6.49
C MET A 99 11.80 2.60 5.74
N GLU A 100 12.00 1.69 4.80
CA GLU A 100 13.17 1.63 3.94
C GLU A 100 12.75 1.77 2.47
N VAL A 101 13.58 2.43 1.66
CA VAL A 101 13.35 2.58 0.22
C VAL A 101 14.57 2.04 -0.51
N PHE A 102 14.34 1.06 -1.35
CA PHE A 102 15.37 0.41 -2.17
C PHE A 102 15.18 0.79 -3.64
N HIS A 103 16.28 0.91 -4.37
CA HIS A 103 16.27 1.01 -5.82
C HIS A 103 17.29 0.03 -6.39
N GLU A 104 16.93 -0.60 -7.50
CA GLU A 104 17.86 -1.44 -8.25
C GLU A 104 18.81 -0.52 -9.06
N VAL A 105 20.10 -0.79 -8.98
CA VAL A 105 21.10 -0.21 -9.88
C VAL A 105 21.50 -1.32 -10.83
N VAL A 106 21.13 -1.19 -12.10
CA VAL A 106 21.51 -2.14 -13.14
C VAL A 106 22.85 -1.67 -13.72
N ASP A 107 23.86 -2.55 -13.67
CA ASP A 107 25.18 -2.33 -14.28
C ASP A 107 25.14 -2.28 -15.81
#